data_AF-A0A2D6SX69-F1
#
_entry.id   AF-A0A2D6SX69-F1
#
_cell.length_a   1.000
_cell.length_b   1.000
_cell.length_c   1.000
_cell.angle_alpha   90.00
_cell.angle_beta   90.00
_cell.angle_gamma   90.00
#
_symmetry.space_group_name_H-M   'P 1'
#
loop_
_entity.id
_entity.type
_entity.pdbx_description
1 polymer ?
#
loop_
_entity_poly.entity_id
_entity_poly.type
_entity_poly.pdbx_seq_one_letter_code
_entity_poly.pdbx_strand_id
1 'polypeptide(L)'
;MARSIIIRNGVHWTATDWIVQNVTATIEEHLVLGDAEKAVSRRLQPVYRDLQAVADFSEADVDELQVLWRAARSEYNHASRMNADEWYEPESLPEYLSAFAQLVELLRADDRLKPDRPQGGPGS
;
A
#
# COMPACT_ATOMS: atom_id res chain seq x y z
N MET A 1 -13.34 -3.42 14.01
CA MET A 1 -12.45 -4.61 13.82
C MET A 1 -11.18 -4.13 13.13
N ALA A 2 -10.08 -4.89 13.19
CA ALA A 2 -8.83 -4.54 12.51
C ALA A 2 -8.66 -5.39 11.24
N ARG A 3 -8.09 -4.80 10.19
CA ARG A 3 -7.76 -5.46 8.92
C ARG A 3 -6.28 -5.29 8.63
N SER A 4 -5.73 -6.11 7.73
CA SER A 4 -4.29 -6.11 7.48
C SER A 4 -3.92 -6.23 6.00
N ILE A 5 -2.77 -5.66 5.65
CA ILE A 5 -2.06 -5.94 4.41
C ILE A 5 -0.77 -6.66 4.77
N ILE A 6 -0.59 -7.89 4.28
CA ILE A 6 0.66 -8.64 4.44
C ILE A 6 1.57 -8.26 3.29
N ILE A 7 2.73 -7.66 3.61
CA ILE A 7 3.70 -7.24 2.60
C ILE A 7 4.66 -8.40 2.32
N ARG A 8 5.21 -9.01 3.39
CA ARG A 8 6.04 -10.22 3.34
C ARG A 8 5.97 -10.96 4.66
N ASN A 9 6.59 -12.14 4.71
CA ASN A 9 6.71 -12.92 5.95
C ASN A 9 7.26 -12.06 7.10
N GLY A 10 6.47 -11.94 8.17
CA GLY A 10 6.82 -11.14 9.35
C GLY A 10 6.65 -9.62 9.21
N VAL A 11 6.21 -9.12 8.05
CA VAL A 11 5.92 -7.69 7.82
C VAL A 11 4.48 -7.52 7.38
N HIS A 12 3.66 -7.05 8.30
CA HIS A 12 2.27 -6.70 8.08
C HIS A 12 2.03 -5.24 8.43
N TRP A 13 1.08 -4.63 7.73
CA TRP A 13 0.47 -3.37 8.12
C TRP A 13 -0.94 -3.68 8.62
N THR A 14 -1.30 -3.17 9.80
CA THR A 14 -2.61 -3.38 10.42
C THR A 14 -3.18 -2.04 10.85
N ALA A 15 -4.45 -1.79 10.53
CA ALA A 15 -5.16 -0.58 10.93
C ALA A 15 -6.63 -0.91 11.22
N THR A 16 -7.39 0.11 11.64
CA THR A 16 -8.84 0.00 11.78
C THR A 16 -9.48 -0.34 10.43
N ASP A 17 -10.62 -1.03 10.48
CA ASP A 17 -11.34 -1.48 9.30
C ASP A 17 -11.52 -0.37 8.25
N TRP A 18 -12.08 0.77 8.67
CA TRP A 18 -12.35 1.89 7.79
C TRP A 18 -11.09 2.46 7.14
N ILE A 19 -9.95 2.51 7.84
CA ILE A 19 -8.68 2.97 7.26
C ILE A 19 -8.23 2.01 6.17
N VAL A 20 -8.22 0.70 6.45
CA VAL A 20 -7.78 -0.29 5.47
C VAL A 20 -8.67 -0.26 4.24
N GLN A 21 -9.99 -0.23 4.42
CA GLN A 21 -10.94 -0.13 3.31
C GLN A 21 -10.67 1.10 2.43
N ASN A 22 -10.59 2.29 3.03
CA ASN A 22 -10.35 3.53 2.29
C ASN A 22 -9.01 3.51 1.56
N VAL A 23 -7.93 3.10 2.23
CA VAL A 23 -6.60 2.98 1.59
C VAL A 23 -6.64 2.02 0.40
N THR A 24 -7.25 0.83 0.57
CA THR A 24 -7.35 -0.13 -0.53
C THR A 24 -8.22 0.37 -1.68
N ALA A 25 -9.31 1.09 -1.40
CA ALA A 25 -10.18 1.69 -2.40
C ALA A 25 -9.44 2.77 -3.21
N THR A 26 -8.81 3.74 -2.54
CA THR A 26 -8.11 4.84 -3.21
C THR A 26 -6.95 4.35 -4.08
N ILE A 27 -6.23 3.31 -3.63
CA ILE A 27 -5.18 2.69 -4.43
C ILE A 27 -5.79 2.04 -5.68
N GLU A 28 -6.89 1.28 -5.53
CA GLU A 28 -7.54 0.55 -6.62
C GLU A 28 -8.06 1.46 -7.73
N GLU A 29 -8.69 2.58 -7.35
CA GLU A 29 -9.22 3.59 -8.28
C GLU A 29 -8.16 4.19 -9.22
N HIS A 30 -6.88 4.15 -8.81
CA HIS A 30 -5.76 4.74 -9.53
C HIS A 30 -4.88 3.73 -10.27
N LEU A 31 -5.22 2.43 -10.23
CA LEU A 31 -4.51 1.40 -10.99
C LEU A 31 -4.89 1.47 -12.47
N VAL A 32 -3.91 1.75 -13.33
CA VAL A 32 -4.07 1.74 -14.79
C VAL A 32 -3.90 0.33 -15.32
N LEU A 33 -4.71 -0.11 -16.30
CA LEU A 33 -4.83 -1.51 -16.72
C LEU A 33 -3.61 -2.14 -17.44
N GLY A 34 -2.49 -2.30 -16.75
CA GLY A 34 -1.41 -3.25 -17.05
C GLY A 34 -1.58 -4.57 -16.29
N ASP A 35 -0.72 -5.55 -16.55
CA ASP A 35 -0.86 -6.89 -15.96
C ASP A 35 -0.48 -6.94 -14.48
N ALA A 36 0.55 -6.19 -14.07
CA ALA A 36 0.94 -6.03 -12.67
C ALA A 36 -0.15 -5.27 -11.89
N GLU A 37 -0.73 -4.22 -12.47
CA GLU A 37 -1.84 -3.46 -11.89
C GLU A 37 -3.09 -4.32 -11.70
N LYS A 38 -3.43 -5.18 -12.67
CA LYS A 38 -4.51 -6.16 -12.50
C LYS A 38 -4.22 -7.15 -11.36
N ALA A 39 -2.97 -7.56 -11.19
CA ALA A 39 -2.60 -8.47 -10.11
C ALA A 39 -2.73 -7.79 -8.74
N VAL A 40 -2.27 -6.54 -8.60
CA VAL A 40 -2.48 -5.72 -7.39
C VAL A 40 -3.98 -5.52 -7.12
N SER A 41 -4.76 -5.13 -8.13
CA SER A 41 -6.22 -4.95 -8.00
C SER A 41 -6.90 -6.25 -7.52
N ARG A 42 -6.56 -7.42 -8.07
CA ARG A 42 -7.11 -8.71 -7.62
C ARG A 42 -6.85 -9.01 -6.14
N ARG A 43 -5.73 -8.55 -5.58
CA ARG A 43 -5.37 -8.75 -4.17
C ARG A 43 -6.06 -7.73 -3.26
N LEU A 44 -6.27 -6.49 -3.72
CA LEU A 44 -6.92 -5.43 -2.94
C LEU A 44 -8.45 -5.53 -2.95
N GLN A 45 -9.05 -5.93 -4.08
CA GLN A 45 -10.50 -5.95 -4.26
C GLN A 45 -11.27 -6.76 -3.20
N PRO A 46 -10.82 -7.94 -2.73
CA PRO A 46 -11.52 -8.66 -1.68
C PRO A 46 -11.58 -7.89 -0.35
N VAL A 47 -10.57 -7.08 -0.03
CA VAL A 47 -10.58 -6.24 1.18
C VAL A 47 -11.49 -5.04 1.00
N TYR A 48 -11.35 -4.35 -0.13
CA TYR A 48 -12.19 -3.21 -0.51
C TYR A 48 -13.68 -3.57 -0.55
N ARG A 49 -14.04 -4.72 -1.12
CA ARG A 49 -15.43 -5.20 -1.25
C ARG A 49 -15.98 -5.89 -0.01
N ASP A 50 -15.27 -5.80 1.11
CA ASP A 50 -15.66 -6.43 2.38
C ASP A 50 -15.85 -7.96 2.32
N LEU A 51 -15.08 -8.62 1.44
CA LEU A 51 -15.10 -10.07 1.28
C LEU A 51 -13.99 -10.75 2.10
N GLN A 52 -12.92 -10.04 2.43
CA GLN A 52 -11.77 -10.53 3.19
C GLN A 52 -11.23 -9.46 4.14
N ALA A 53 -10.67 -9.90 5.28
CA ALA A 53 -10.03 -9.02 6.25
C ALA A 53 -8.54 -8.74 5.94
N VAL A 54 -7.97 -9.46 4.96
CA VAL A 54 -6.53 -9.45 4.68
C VAL A 54 -6.28 -9.39 3.17
N ALA A 55 -5.39 -8.49 2.74
CA ALA A 55 -4.77 -8.54 1.41
C ALA A 55 -3.34 -9.06 1.54
N ASP A 56 -2.98 -10.08 0.77
CA ASP A 56 -1.69 -10.77 0.90
C ASP A 56 -0.80 -10.55 -0.33
N PHE A 57 0.37 -9.94 -0.13
CA PHE A 57 1.42 -9.66 -1.10
C PHE A 57 2.73 -10.39 -0.77
N SER A 58 2.71 -11.37 0.14
CA SER A 58 3.90 -12.13 0.53
C SER A 58 4.59 -12.81 -0.67
N GLU A 59 3.79 -13.34 -1.58
CA GLU A 59 4.22 -13.99 -2.82
C GLU A 59 4.09 -13.08 -4.06
N ALA A 60 3.93 -11.76 -3.87
CA ALA A 60 3.92 -10.81 -4.98
C ALA A 60 5.33 -10.65 -5.58
N ASP A 61 5.40 -10.55 -6.91
CA ASP A 61 6.64 -10.24 -7.60
C ASP A 61 7.05 -8.76 -7.42
N VAL A 62 8.25 -8.43 -7.90
CA VAL A 62 8.81 -7.08 -7.77
C VAL A 62 7.97 -6.04 -8.51
N ASP A 63 7.39 -6.40 -9.66
CA ASP A 63 6.61 -5.46 -10.47
C ASP A 63 5.28 -5.12 -9.78
N GLU A 64 4.58 -6.13 -9.23
CA GLU A 64 3.40 -5.97 -8.39
C GLU A 64 3.67 -5.04 -7.20
N LEU A 65 4.77 -5.28 -6.48
CA LEU A 65 5.14 -4.46 -5.33
C LEU A 65 5.53 -3.03 -5.72
N GLN A 66 6.21 -2.86 -6.87
CA GLN A 66 6.54 -1.53 -7.39
C GLN A 66 5.28 -0.75 -7.75
N VAL A 67 4.31 -1.41 -8.38
CA VAL A 67 2.99 -0.83 -8.67
C VAL A 67 2.29 -0.42 -7.37
N LEU A 68 2.18 -1.35 -6.41
CA LEU A 68 1.52 -1.08 -5.12
C LEU A 68 2.19 0.09 -4.40
N TRP A 69 3.53 0.11 -4.31
CA TRP A 69 4.27 1.18 -3.66
C TRP A 69 4.08 2.53 -4.36
N ARG A 70 4.16 2.57 -5.69
CA ARG A 70 3.97 3.81 -6.46
C ARG A 70 2.55 4.36 -6.29
N ALA A 71 1.54 3.50 -6.37
CA ALA A 71 0.15 3.88 -6.17
C ALA A 71 -0.09 4.38 -4.74
N ALA A 72 0.30 3.60 -3.72
CA ALA A 72 0.17 3.99 -2.31
C ALA A 72 0.88 5.32 -2.01
N ARG A 73 2.10 5.52 -2.55
CA ARG A 73 2.85 6.77 -2.39
C ARG A 73 2.16 7.95 -3.09
N SER A 74 1.63 7.74 -4.30
CA SER A 74 0.90 8.77 -5.04
C SER A 74 -0.32 9.23 -4.24
N GLU A 75 -1.13 8.27 -3.79
CA GLU A 75 -2.36 8.53 -3.05
C GLU A 75 -2.11 9.16 -1.68
N TYR A 76 -1.09 8.69 -0.95
CA TYR A 76 -0.70 9.34 0.29
C TYR A 76 -0.28 10.80 0.06
N ASN A 77 0.51 11.07 -1.00
CA ASN A 77 0.91 12.44 -1.32
C ASN A 77 -0.30 13.31 -1.71
N HIS A 78 -1.29 12.75 -2.41
CA HIS A 78 -2.53 13.45 -2.73
C HIS A 78 -3.32 13.77 -1.46
N ALA A 79 -3.61 12.76 -0.63
CA ALA A 79 -4.35 12.90 0.62
C ALA A 79 -3.67 13.87 1.60
N SER A 80 -2.33 13.85 1.70
CA SER A 80 -1.56 14.74 2.59
C SER A 80 -1.64 16.23 2.22
N ARG A 81 -2.14 16.55 1.01
CA ARG A 81 -2.32 17.92 0.51
C ARG A 81 -3.77 18.38 0.60
N MET A 82 -4.70 17.49 0.94
CA MET A 82 -6.09 17.85 1.16
C MET A 82 -6.21 18.70 2.42
N ASN A 83 -7.06 19.71 2.37
CA ASN A 83 -7.47 20.44 3.57
C ASN A 83 -8.37 19.55 4.42
N ALA A 84 -8.35 19.74 5.74
CA ALA A 84 -9.20 18.98 6.64
C ALA A 84 -10.70 19.12 6.28
N ASP A 85 -11.11 20.31 5.83
CA ASP A 85 -12.49 20.61 5.41
C ASP A 85 -12.93 19.90 4.12
N GLU A 86 -11.99 19.36 3.34
CA GLU A 86 -12.25 18.56 2.14
C GLU A 86 -12.40 17.07 2.46
N TRP A 87 -12.09 16.67 3.70
CA TRP A 87 -12.23 15.30 4.19
C TRP A 87 -13.59 15.10 4.86
N TYR A 88 -14.19 13.93 4.68
CA TYR A 88 -15.56 13.65 5.16
C TYR A 88 -15.71 13.83 6.69
N GLU A 89 -14.69 13.44 7.45
CA GLU A 89 -14.59 13.62 8.91
C GLU A 89 -13.25 14.28 9.27
N PRO A 90 -13.17 15.62 9.28
CA PRO A 90 -11.90 16.35 9.43
C PRO A 90 -11.03 15.89 10.62
N GLU A 91 -11.66 15.50 11.73
CA GLU A 91 -11.02 14.98 12.93
C GLU A 91 -10.33 13.62 12.75
N SER A 92 -10.79 12.82 11.78
CA SER A 92 -10.28 11.49 11.47
C SER A 92 -9.11 11.54 10.47
N LEU A 93 -8.90 12.66 9.77
CA LEU A 93 -7.84 12.82 8.77
C LEU A 93 -6.42 12.60 9.34
N PRO A 94 -6.04 13.11 10.52
CA PRO A 94 -4.70 12.85 11.09
C PRO A 94 -4.44 11.37 11.37
N GLU A 95 -5.44 10.63 11.86
CA GLU A 95 -5.33 9.18 12.10
C GLU A 95 -5.15 8.43 10.77
N TYR A 96 -5.98 8.76 9.78
CA TYR A 96 -5.88 8.21 8.43
C TYR A 96 -4.49 8.43 7.82
N LEU A 97 -4.00 9.67 7.81
CA LEU A 97 -2.70 10.01 7.24
C LEU A 97 -1.55 9.33 7.99
N SER A 98 -1.61 9.25 9.31
CA SER A 98 -0.59 8.56 10.11
C SER A 98 -0.52 7.07 9.76
N ALA A 99 -1.67 6.40 9.69
CA ALA A 99 -1.73 4.99 9.34
C ALA A 99 -1.30 4.74 7.89
N PHE A 100 -1.71 5.59 6.94
CA PHE A 100 -1.34 5.45 5.53
C PHE A 100 0.18 5.71 5.34
N ALA A 101 0.76 6.68 6.04
CA ALA A 101 2.20 6.90 6.02
C ALA A 101 2.98 5.66 6.45
N GLN A 102 2.51 4.92 7.47
CA GLN A 102 3.13 3.67 7.90
C GLN A 102 3.11 2.61 6.80
N LEU A 103 2.01 2.45 6.06
CA LEU A 103 1.95 1.54 4.92
C LEU A 103 2.99 1.90 3.85
N VAL A 104 3.08 3.20 3.49
CA VAL A 104 4.02 3.67 2.48
C VAL A 104 5.47 3.41 2.90
N GLU A 105 5.81 3.64 4.17
CA GLU A 105 7.15 3.38 4.69
C GLU A 105 7.48 1.88 4.76
N LEU A 106 6.52 1.04 5.14
CA LEU A 106 6.71 -0.42 5.13
C LEU A 106 6.95 -0.95 3.70
N LEU A 107 6.17 -0.47 2.72
CA LEU A 107 6.38 -0.81 1.31
C LEU A 107 7.75 -0.32 0.84
N ARG A 108 8.10 0.93 1.11
CA ARG A 108 9.42 1.50 0.75
C ARG A 108 10.59 0.71 1.34
N ALA A 109 10.44 0.20 2.57
CA ALA A 109 11.48 -0.54 3.28
C ALA A 109 11.66 -1.98 2.77
N ASP A 110 10.74 -2.49 1.93
CA ASP A 110 10.82 -3.85 1.40
C ASP A 110 12.08 -4.03 0.54
N ASP A 111 12.88 -5.04 0.88
CA ASP A 111 14.16 -5.31 0.23
C ASP A 111 14.00 -5.70 -1.24
N ARG A 112 12.85 -6.27 -1.64
CA ARG A 112 12.55 -6.63 -3.04
C ARG A 112 12.44 -5.42 -3.95
N LEU A 113 12.22 -4.22 -3.40
CA LEU A 113 12.13 -2.97 -4.15
C LEU A 113 13.47 -2.23 -4.27
N LYS A 114 14.51 -2.69 -3.59
CA LYS A 114 15.84 -2.07 -3.69
C LYS A 114 16.48 -2.51 -5.01
N PRO A 115 17.00 -1.58 -5.83
CA PRO A 115 17.78 -1.97 -7.00
C PRO A 115 18.95 -2.82 -6.51
N ASP A 116 19.13 -4.00 -7.10
CA ASP A 116 20.24 -4.90 -6.78
C ASP A 116 21.51 -4.06 -6.70
N ARG A 117 22.09 -3.94 -5.49
CA ARG A 117 23.40 -3.31 -5.36
C ARG A 117 24.33 -4.16 -6.21
N PRO A 118 25.04 -3.58 -7.20
CA PRO A 118 26.12 -4.32 -7.83
C PRO A 118 27.06 -4.72 -6.70
N GLN A 119 27.18 -6.02 -6.47
CA GLN A 119 28.20 -6.55 -5.59
C GLN A 119 29.51 -6.08 -6.19
N GLY A 120 30.16 -5.13 -5.51
CA GLY A 120 31.50 -4.69 -5.86
C GLY A 120 32.35 -5.95 -5.96
N GLY A 121 32.70 -6.31 -7.20
CA GLY A 121 33.60 -7.43 -7.46
C GLY A 121 34.87 -7.23 -6.64
N PRO A 122 35.46 -8.31 -6.11
CA PRO A 122 36.71 -8.21 -5.39
C PRO A 122 37.74 -7.60 -6.36
N GLY A 123 38.13 -6.35 -6.07
CA GLY A 123 39.28 -5.73 -6.71
C GLY A 123 40.51 -6.52 -6.31
N SER A 124 41.10 -7.14 -7.33
CA SER A 124 42.31 -7.97 -7.35
C SER A 124 43.51 -7.35 -6.65
#